data_AF-W9G937-F1
#
_entry.id   AF-W9G937-F1
#
_cell.length_a   1.000
_cell.length_b   1.000
_cell.length_c   1.000
_cell.angle_alpha   90.00
_cell.angle_beta   90.00
_cell.angle_gamma   90.00
#
_symmetry.space_group_name_H-M   'P 1'
#
loop_
_entity.id
_entity.type
_entity.pdbx_description
1 polymer ?
#
loop_
_entity_poly.entity_id
_entity_poly.type
_entity_poly.pdbx_seq_one_letter_code
_entity_poly.pdbx_strand_id
1 'polypeptide(L)'
;MSRQHAELAELAEPAEPAQPPTAGLASQSAIDREIERIQADEAASGLTRTQSRLDFAPYRSSLLRHPTKDLHHADPEGVELVAPVFGERDVDPLEADLTIQHDGEPIGERIRISGRIVDGDGRPVRRQLVEIWQANAAGRYIHKRDQHPAPIDPNFTGVGRTLTDDLGRYSFVTIKPGPYPWGNHRNAWRPAHVHFSLFGTEFTQRMITQMYFPSDPLFALDPILQSVTDPAARDRLVARYDHDRSEHEWLLGYTWDIVLTGSHATRMEQEGDDV
;
A
#
# COMPACT_ATOMS: atom_id res chain seq x y z
N MET A 1 43.81 -31.47 -47.26
CA MET A 1 42.79 -30.62 -47.93
C MET A 1 41.42 -31.20 -47.63
N SER A 2 40.37 -30.52 -47.19
CA SER A 2 40.16 -29.16 -46.68
C SER A 2 38.76 -29.17 -46.02
N ARG A 3 38.68 -28.64 -44.80
CA ARG A 3 37.57 -27.98 -44.10
C ARG A 3 36.12 -28.38 -44.43
N GLN A 4 35.46 -29.03 -43.47
CA GLN A 4 34.03 -28.81 -43.20
C GLN A 4 33.88 -27.49 -42.43
N HIS A 5 33.23 -26.51 -43.04
CA HIS A 5 32.83 -25.26 -42.39
C HIS A 5 31.52 -25.51 -41.62
N ALA A 6 31.57 -25.36 -40.29
CA ALA A 6 30.38 -25.24 -39.47
C ALA A 6 29.87 -23.81 -39.58
N GLU A 7 28.65 -23.65 -40.07
CA GLU A 7 27.94 -22.38 -40.14
C GLU A 7 27.35 -22.09 -38.76
N LEU A 8 28.04 -21.26 -37.99
CA LEU A 8 27.53 -20.71 -36.74
C LEU A 8 26.44 -19.70 -37.12
N ALA A 9 25.17 -20.06 -36.92
CA ALA A 9 24.06 -19.13 -37.01
C ALA A 9 24.26 -18.02 -35.96
N GLU A 10 24.50 -16.80 -36.44
CA GLU A 10 24.57 -15.59 -35.64
C GLU A 10 23.18 -15.35 -35.03
N LEU A 11 23.02 -15.70 -33.76
CA LEU A 11 21.82 -15.39 -32.99
C LEU A 11 21.70 -13.87 -32.93
N ALA A 12 20.75 -13.31 -33.65
CA ALA A 12 20.45 -11.88 -33.62
C ALA A 12 20.23 -11.44 -32.17
N GLU A 13 20.95 -10.40 -31.74
CA GLU A 13 20.74 -9.81 -30.42
C GLU A 13 19.27 -9.38 -30.29
N PRO A 14 18.61 -9.70 -29.16
CA PRO A 14 17.23 -9.30 -28.95
C PRO A 14 17.13 -7.78 -29.01
N ALA A 15 16.23 -7.27 -29.85
CA ALA A 15 16.00 -5.84 -29.98
C ALA A 15 15.68 -5.23 -28.61
N GLU A 16 16.43 -4.20 -28.23
CA GLU A 16 16.25 -3.49 -26.97
C GLU A 16 14.83 -2.90 -26.91
N PRO A 17 14.06 -3.14 -25.83
CA PRO A 17 12.69 -2.65 -25.75
C PRO A 17 12.65 -1.12 -25.83
N ALA A 18 11.79 -0.58 -26.69
CA ALA A 18 11.66 0.86 -26.88
C ALA A 18 11.30 1.55 -25.56
N GLN A 19 12.16 2.47 -25.11
CA GLN A 19 11.91 3.25 -23.90
C GLN A 19 10.78 4.27 -24.15
N PRO A 20 9.91 4.52 -23.15
CA PRO A 20 8.85 5.51 -23.29
C PRO A 20 9.42 6.93 -23.49
N PRO A 21 8.72 7.81 -24.21
CA PRO A 21 9.18 9.17 -24.44
C PRO A 21 9.29 9.95 -23.12
N THR A 22 10.44 10.58 -22.87
CA THR A 22 10.70 11.36 -21.65
C THR A 22 10.70 12.87 -21.86
N ALA A 23 10.46 13.33 -23.10
CA ALA A 23 10.50 14.75 -23.45
C ALA A 23 9.39 15.51 -22.68
N GLY A 24 9.78 16.60 -22.00
CA GLY A 24 8.86 17.42 -21.20
C GLY A 24 8.58 16.93 -19.77
N LEU A 25 9.07 15.74 -19.39
CA LEU A 25 8.94 15.25 -18.01
C LEU A 25 10.00 15.88 -17.09
N ALA A 26 9.56 16.32 -15.91
CA ALA A 26 10.45 16.78 -14.84
C ALA A 26 11.49 15.71 -14.46
N SER A 27 12.68 16.13 -14.03
CA SER A 27 13.69 15.22 -13.47
C SER A 27 13.33 14.81 -12.04
N GLN A 28 13.86 13.68 -11.58
CA GLN A 28 13.80 13.29 -10.16
C GLN A 28 14.26 14.44 -9.25
N SER A 29 15.43 15.02 -9.51
CA SER A 29 15.95 16.15 -8.72
C SER A 29 15.06 17.41 -8.72
N ALA A 30 14.22 17.60 -9.73
CA ALA A 30 13.25 18.69 -9.73
C ALA A 30 12.07 18.36 -8.80
N ILE A 31 11.60 17.11 -8.83
CA ILE A 31 10.58 16.60 -7.92
C ILE A 31 11.06 16.63 -6.47
N ASP A 32 12.29 16.19 -6.21
CA ASP A 32 12.88 16.18 -4.86
C ASP A 32 12.90 17.59 -4.27
N ARG A 33 13.34 18.60 -5.05
CA ARG A 33 13.31 20.01 -4.61
C ARG A 33 11.90 20.54 -4.36
N GLU A 34 10.90 20.09 -5.14
CA GLU A 34 9.51 20.47 -4.87
C GLU A 34 9.02 19.87 -3.54
N ILE A 35 9.36 18.61 -3.27
CA ILE A 35 9.03 17.91 -2.02
C ILE A 35 9.71 18.59 -0.84
N GLU A 36 11.02 18.82 -0.91
CA GLU A 36 11.82 19.47 0.14
C GLU A 36 11.25 20.82 0.53
N ARG A 37 10.86 21.64 -0.46
CA ARG A 37 10.24 22.94 -0.22
C ARG A 37 8.90 22.81 0.51
N ILE A 38 8.01 21.91 0.07
CA ILE A 38 6.71 21.70 0.72
C ILE A 38 6.91 21.23 2.16
N GLN A 39 7.85 20.32 2.40
CA GLN A 39 8.15 19.81 3.74
C GLN A 39 8.74 20.89 4.65
N ALA A 40 9.61 21.76 4.11
CA ALA A 40 10.15 22.91 4.84
C ALA A 40 9.04 23.91 5.22
N ASP A 41 8.12 24.20 4.28
CA ASP A 41 6.98 25.10 4.52
C ASP A 41 6.02 24.54 5.58
N GLU A 42 5.71 23.24 5.53
CA GLU A 42 4.89 22.55 6.54
C GLU A 42 5.57 22.55 7.91
N ALA A 43 6.86 22.22 7.97
CA ALA A 43 7.64 22.25 9.21
C ALA A 43 7.68 23.66 9.83
N ALA A 44 7.77 24.71 9.00
CA ALA A 44 7.73 26.10 9.45
C ALA A 44 6.34 26.53 9.94
N SER A 45 5.26 25.93 9.43
CA SER A 45 3.89 26.25 9.85
C SER A 45 3.54 25.76 11.26
N GLY A 46 4.26 24.76 11.78
CA GLY A 46 3.97 24.09 13.05
C GLY A 46 2.72 23.21 13.05
N LEU A 47 2.03 23.07 11.91
CA LEU A 47 0.88 22.18 11.77
C LEU A 47 1.35 20.73 11.65
N THR A 48 0.84 19.85 12.52
CA THR A 48 1.08 18.41 12.39
C THR A 48 -0.02 17.80 11.53
N ARG A 49 0.33 17.41 10.30
CA ARG A 49 -0.58 16.71 9.39
C ARG A 49 -0.23 15.23 9.33
N THR A 50 -1.09 14.41 9.92
CA THR A 50 -0.90 12.94 9.96
C THR A 50 -1.43 12.23 8.71
N GLN A 51 -2.17 12.92 7.86
CA GLN A 51 -2.74 12.43 6.61
C GLN A 51 -1.99 12.97 5.40
N SER A 52 -2.09 12.30 4.26
CA SER A 52 -1.53 12.81 3.00
C SER A 52 -2.07 14.21 2.68
N ARG A 53 -1.19 15.07 2.19
CA ARG A 53 -1.59 16.37 1.64
C ARG A 53 -2.37 16.15 0.33
N LEU A 54 -3.55 16.77 0.23
CA LEU A 54 -4.44 16.60 -0.92
C LEU A 54 -3.91 17.29 -2.18
N ASP A 55 -3.36 18.50 -2.03
CA ASP A 55 -2.78 19.35 -3.07
C ASP A 55 -1.26 19.14 -3.21
N PHE A 56 -0.80 17.88 -3.21
CA PHE A 56 0.63 17.56 -3.26
C PHE A 56 1.16 17.52 -4.69
N ALA A 57 1.58 18.67 -5.23
CA ALA A 57 2.02 18.85 -6.61
C ALA A 57 3.10 17.86 -7.12
N PRO A 58 4.09 17.40 -6.31
CA PRO A 58 5.06 16.39 -6.75
C PRO A 58 4.42 15.06 -7.17
N TYR A 59 3.26 14.72 -6.60
CA TYR A 59 2.39 13.67 -7.09
C TYR A 59 1.45 14.26 -8.16
N ARG A 60 1.87 14.22 -9.43
CA ARG A 60 1.26 15.00 -10.53
C ARG A 60 -0.24 14.73 -10.73
N SER A 61 -0.72 13.53 -10.41
CA SER A 61 -2.15 13.21 -10.53
C SER A 61 -3.03 13.95 -9.53
N SER A 62 -2.48 14.47 -8.43
CA SER A 62 -3.23 15.22 -7.41
C SER A 62 -3.66 16.60 -7.91
N LEU A 63 -2.89 17.22 -8.83
CA LEU A 63 -3.09 18.60 -9.29
C LEU A 63 -4.51 18.89 -9.78
N LEU A 64 -5.13 17.92 -10.46
CA LEU A 64 -6.48 18.06 -11.02
C LEU A 64 -7.53 17.21 -10.28
N ARG A 65 -7.14 16.58 -9.16
CA ARG A 65 -7.96 15.59 -8.44
C ARG A 65 -8.00 15.85 -6.93
N HIS A 66 -7.88 17.10 -6.52
CA HIS A 66 -8.11 17.53 -5.15
C HIS A 66 -9.22 18.58 -5.09
N PRO A 67 -10.01 18.64 -4.00
CA PRO A 67 -10.99 19.70 -3.81
C PRO A 67 -10.29 21.05 -3.65
N THR A 68 -10.82 22.09 -4.29
CA THR A 68 -10.35 23.49 -4.14
C THR A 68 -11.13 24.28 -3.10
N LYS A 69 -12.17 23.66 -2.51
CA LYS A 69 -13.00 24.21 -1.44
C LYS A 69 -12.80 23.40 -0.19
N ASP A 70 -13.05 24.02 0.95
CA ASP A 70 -12.99 23.34 2.24
C ASP A 70 -14.02 22.20 2.31
N LEU A 71 -13.65 21.15 3.03
CA LEU A 71 -14.57 20.06 3.31
C LEU A 71 -15.69 20.56 4.22
N HIS A 72 -16.93 20.20 3.89
CA HIS A 72 -18.06 20.45 4.77
C HIS A 72 -18.14 19.32 5.80
N HIS A 73 -18.12 19.69 7.09
CA HIS A 73 -18.36 18.74 8.16
C HIS A 73 -19.80 18.24 8.09
N ALA A 74 -19.96 16.92 8.09
CA ALA A 74 -21.24 16.25 8.20
C ALA A 74 -21.34 15.58 9.57
N ASP A 75 -22.58 15.39 10.03
CA ASP A 75 -22.85 14.60 11.23
C ASP A 75 -22.49 13.13 10.95
N PRO A 76 -21.54 12.54 11.69
CA PRO A 76 -21.13 11.15 11.48
C PRO A 76 -22.30 10.17 11.67
N GLU A 77 -23.22 10.42 12.61
CA GLU A 77 -24.38 9.53 12.82
C GLU A 77 -25.32 9.51 11.61
N GLY A 78 -25.50 10.66 10.96
CA GLY A 78 -26.28 10.78 9.74
C GLY A 78 -25.70 9.99 8.57
N VAL A 79 -24.38 9.80 8.52
CA VAL A 79 -23.70 9.03 7.48
C VAL A 79 -23.91 7.53 7.67
N GLU A 80 -23.91 7.03 8.91
CA GLU A 80 -24.12 5.61 9.21
C GLU A 80 -25.50 5.10 8.78
N LEU A 81 -26.51 5.97 8.76
CA LEU A 81 -27.87 5.61 8.31
C LEU A 81 -27.95 5.14 6.85
N VAL A 82 -26.95 5.50 6.03
CA VAL A 82 -26.90 5.20 4.60
C VAL A 82 -25.65 4.42 4.19
N ALA A 83 -24.81 4.03 5.16
CA ALA A 83 -23.60 3.29 4.91
C ALA A 83 -23.88 1.81 4.56
N PRO A 84 -23.08 1.19 3.68
CA PRO A 84 -23.21 -0.23 3.37
C PRO A 84 -22.82 -1.08 4.60
N VAL A 85 -23.63 -2.09 4.90
CA VAL A 85 -23.32 -3.11 5.92
C VAL A 85 -22.90 -4.39 5.21
N PHE A 86 -21.69 -4.89 5.52
CA PHE A 86 -21.18 -6.17 5.01
C PHE A 86 -21.44 -7.29 6.03
N GLY A 87 -21.87 -8.46 5.54
CA GLY A 87 -22.15 -9.62 6.39
C GLY A 87 -20.90 -10.46 6.70
N GLU A 88 -20.95 -11.25 7.77
CA GLU A 88 -19.82 -12.04 8.30
C GLU A 88 -19.47 -13.30 7.46
N ARG A 89 -20.22 -13.64 6.41
CA ARG A 89 -20.23 -15.01 5.82
C ARG A 89 -19.60 -15.15 4.44
N ASP A 90 -18.97 -14.11 3.93
CA ASP A 90 -18.57 -14.06 2.52
C ASP A 90 -17.06 -14.21 2.27
N VAL A 91 -16.27 -14.51 3.32
CA VAL A 91 -14.80 -14.60 3.24
C VAL A 91 -14.31 -15.95 3.75
N ASP A 92 -13.74 -16.75 2.86
CA ASP A 92 -13.12 -18.03 3.22
C ASP A 92 -11.71 -17.81 3.78
N PRO A 93 -11.29 -18.53 4.85
CA PRO A 93 -9.94 -18.40 5.41
C PRO A 93 -8.80 -18.56 4.40
N LEU A 94 -9.00 -19.33 3.33
CA LEU A 94 -8.00 -19.56 2.28
C LEU A 94 -7.79 -18.31 1.41
N GLU A 95 -8.71 -17.35 1.40
CA GLU A 95 -8.58 -16.12 0.62
C GLU A 95 -7.51 -15.16 1.17
N ALA A 96 -6.97 -15.46 2.35
CA ALA A 96 -5.84 -14.78 2.94
C ALA A 96 -4.47 -15.31 2.47
N ASP A 97 -4.44 -16.45 1.77
CA ASP A 97 -3.23 -17.03 1.18
C ASP A 97 -3.24 -16.81 -0.33
N LEU A 98 -2.46 -15.81 -0.76
CA LEU A 98 -2.31 -15.44 -2.17
C LEU A 98 -1.44 -16.45 -2.94
N THR A 99 -0.83 -17.43 -2.26
CA THR A 99 0.11 -18.38 -2.87
C THR A 99 -0.52 -19.69 -3.32
N ILE A 100 -1.79 -19.92 -3.00
CA ILE A 100 -2.53 -21.15 -3.30
C ILE A 100 -3.74 -20.94 -4.22
N GLN A 101 -3.83 -19.77 -4.87
CA GLN A 101 -5.00 -19.38 -5.68
C GLN A 101 -5.02 -20.01 -7.09
N HIS A 102 -3.95 -20.71 -7.47
CA HIS A 102 -3.73 -21.29 -8.79
C HIS A 102 -3.12 -22.69 -8.67
N ASP A 103 -3.07 -23.42 -9.78
CA ASP A 103 -2.57 -24.81 -9.82
C ASP A 103 -1.06 -24.94 -9.52
N GLY A 104 -0.30 -23.86 -9.69
CA GLY A 104 1.15 -23.82 -9.44
C GLY A 104 1.54 -22.81 -8.37
N GLU A 105 2.82 -22.84 -7.97
CA GLU A 105 3.35 -21.86 -7.01
C GLU A 105 3.74 -20.55 -7.70
N PRO A 106 3.43 -19.39 -7.11
CA PRO A 106 3.94 -18.11 -7.59
C PRO A 106 5.44 -17.96 -7.29
N ILE A 107 6.12 -17.22 -8.14
CA ILE A 107 7.55 -16.94 -8.05
C ILE A 107 7.79 -15.70 -7.19
N GLY A 108 8.61 -15.83 -6.15
CA GLY A 108 9.18 -14.72 -5.39
C GLY A 108 9.44 -15.05 -3.93
N GLU A 109 9.76 -14.01 -3.15
CA GLU A 109 9.99 -14.13 -1.71
C GLU A 109 8.65 -14.36 -0.99
N ARG A 110 8.44 -15.57 -0.45
CA ARG A 110 7.25 -15.87 0.35
C ARG A 110 7.31 -15.14 1.69
N ILE A 111 6.25 -14.41 2.00
CA ILE A 111 6.14 -13.61 3.22
C ILE A 111 4.80 -13.82 3.92
N ARG A 112 4.82 -13.68 5.24
CA ARG A 112 3.64 -13.52 6.08
C ARG A 112 3.54 -12.06 6.50
N ILE A 113 2.41 -11.42 6.20
CA ILE A 113 2.08 -10.09 6.72
C ILE A 113 1.00 -10.28 7.78
N SER A 114 1.26 -9.83 9.01
CA SER A 114 0.30 -9.96 10.10
C SER A 114 0.32 -8.74 11.01
N GLY A 115 -0.72 -8.56 11.81
CA GLY A 115 -0.78 -7.44 12.75
C GLY A 115 -2.12 -7.34 13.43
N ARG A 116 -2.36 -6.19 14.08
CA ARG A 116 -3.62 -5.85 14.74
C ARG A 116 -4.21 -4.57 14.16
N ILE A 117 -5.53 -4.56 14.03
CA ILE A 117 -6.32 -3.36 13.77
C ILE A 117 -7.02 -2.97 15.06
N VAL A 118 -6.76 -1.75 15.51
CA VAL A 118 -7.34 -1.16 16.73
C VAL A 118 -7.96 0.20 16.42
N ASP A 119 -8.87 0.65 17.28
CA ASP A 119 -9.42 2.00 17.24
C ASP A 119 -8.49 3.02 17.94
N GLY A 120 -8.88 4.29 17.95
CA GLY A 120 -8.11 5.37 18.57
C GLY A 120 -7.89 5.23 20.09
N ASP A 121 -8.69 4.39 20.77
CA ASP A 121 -8.57 4.08 22.19
C ASP A 121 -7.85 2.74 22.43
N GLY A 122 -7.35 2.09 21.37
CA GLY A 122 -6.64 0.81 21.43
C GLY A 122 -7.55 -0.42 21.53
N ARG A 123 -8.88 -0.26 21.38
CA ARG A 123 -9.81 -1.39 21.37
C ARG A 123 -9.70 -2.17 20.05
N PRO A 124 -9.79 -3.50 20.07
CA PRO A 124 -9.71 -4.30 18.85
C PRO A 124 -10.89 -4.02 17.92
N VAL A 125 -10.59 -3.81 16.63
CA VAL A 125 -11.59 -3.76 15.57
C VAL A 125 -11.84 -5.20 15.11
N ARG A 126 -12.92 -5.80 15.61
CA ARG A 126 -13.21 -7.23 15.51
C ARG A 126 -14.08 -7.57 14.31
N ARG A 127 -13.84 -8.74 13.70
CA ARG A 127 -14.67 -9.32 12.63
C ARG A 127 -14.88 -8.36 11.45
N GLN A 128 -13.90 -7.51 11.16
CA GLN A 128 -13.96 -6.55 10.06
C GLN A 128 -13.16 -7.00 8.85
N LEU A 129 -13.69 -6.68 7.68
CA LEU A 129 -13.08 -6.99 6.39
C LEU A 129 -11.80 -6.18 6.19
N VAL A 130 -10.73 -6.92 5.86
CA VAL A 130 -9.46 -6.40 5.39
C VAL A 130 -9.22 -6.99 4.01
N GLU A 131 -9.01 -6.12 3.02
CA GLU A 131 -8.67 -6.53 1.66
C GLU A 131 -7.30 -5.98 1.30
N ILE A 132 -6.51 -6.79 0.59
CA ILE A 132 -5.21 -6.39 0.07
C ILE A 132 -5.13 -6.58 -1.44
N TRP A 133 -4.34 -5.72 -2.09
CA TRP A 133 -3.93 -5.93 -3.47
C TRP A 133 -2.50 -5.43 -3.71
N GLN A 134 -1.79 -6.09 -4.61
CA GLN A 134 -0.38 -5.82 -4.88
C GLN A 134 0.06 -6.31 -6.27
N ALA A 135 1.24 -5.86 -6.69
CA ALA A 135 1.95 -6.43 -7.82
C ALA A 135 2.58 -7.80 -7.48
N ASN A 136 3.00 -8.53 -8.50
CA ASN A 136 3.85 -9.71 -8.35
C ASN A 136 5.31 -9.33 -7.98
N ALA A 137 6.20 -10.33 -7.84
CA ALA A 137 7.62 -10.13 -7.53
C ALA A 137 8.38 -9.28 -8.56
N ALA A 138 7.88 -9.18 -9.80
CA ALA A 138 8.46 -8.38 -10.87
C ALA A 138 7.86 -6.97 -10.97
N GLY A 139 6.99 -6.57 -10.03
CA GLY A 139 6.33 -5.25 -10.07
C GLY A 139 5.22 -5.14 -11.13
N ARG A 140 4.65 -6.28 -11.58
CA ARG A 140 3.55 -6.33 -12.55
C ARG A 140 2.23 -6.62 -11.86
N TYR A 141 1.21 -5.81 -12.12
CA TYR A 141 -0.17 -6.07 -11.72
C TYR A 141 -0.92 -6.89 -12.79
N ILE A 142 -1.81 -7.78 -12.35
CA ILE A 142 -2.84 -8.39 -13.21
C ILE A 142 -3.94 -7.36 -13.48
N HIS A 143 -3.64 -6.35 -14.29
CA HIS A 143 -4.59 -5.31 -14.63
C HIS A 143 -4.41 -4.83 -16.08
N LYS A 144 -5.52 -4.65 -16.80
CA LYS A 144 -5.50 -4.31 -18.24
C LYS A 144 -4.76 -3.00 -18.56
N ARG A 145 -4.68 -2.06 -17.62
CA ARG A 145 -3.95 -0.79 -17.81
C ARG A 145 -2.46 -0.86 -17.44
N ASP A 146 -2.02 -1.95 -16.81
CA ASP A 146 -0.60 -2.14 -16.58
C ASP A 146 0.04 -2.70 -17.85
N GLN A 147 0.81 -1.84 -18.53
CA GLN A 147 1.54 -2.13 -19.77
C GLN A 147 3.06 -2.22 -19.53
N HIS A 148 3.51 -2.26 -18.27
CA HIS A 148 4.93 -2.42 -17.94
C HIS A 148 5.46 -3.75 -18.50
N PRO A 149 6.61 -3.82 -19.20
CA PRO A 149 7.07 -5.05 -19.84
C PRO A 149 7.49 -6.19 -18.88
N ALA A 150 7.49 -5.97 -17.56
CA ALA A 150 7.76 -7.05 -16.60
C ALA A 150 6.79 -8.24 -16.80
N PRO A 151 7.29 -9.48 -16.63
CA PRO A 151 6.49 -10.67 -16.84
C PRO A 151 5.32 -10.74 -15.87
N ILE A 152 4.20 -11.24 -16.38
CA ILE A 152 3.10 -11.72 -15.55
C ILE A 152 3.53 -13.07 -14.95
N ASP A 153 3.19 -13.28 -13.69
CA ASP A 153 3.27 -14.60 -13.08
C ASP A 153 1.90 -15.29 -13.27
N PRO A 154 1.82 -16.42 -13.99
CA PRO A 154 0.56 -17.12 -14.23
C PRO A 154 -0.07 -17.68 -12.95
N ASN A 155 0.70 -17.83 -11.86
CA ASN A 155 0.27 -18.39 -10.59
C ASN A 155 0.04 -17.33 -9.51
N PHE A 156 0.01 -16.03 -9.87
CA PHE A 156 -0.19 -14.95 -8.90
C PHE A 156 -1.21 -13.90 -9.37
N THR A 157 -2.34 -13.81 -8.67
CA THR A 157 -3.35 -12.75 -8.90
C THR A 157 -3.01 -11.45 -8.17
N GLY A 158 -2.46 -11.57 -6.95
CA GLY A 158 -2.09 -10.42 -6.11
C GLY A 158 -3.25 -9.77 -5.36
N VAL A 159 -4.35 -10.49 -5.09
CA VAL A 159 -5.51 -10.00 -4.31
C VAL A 159 -5.85 -11.00 -3.22
N GLY A 160 -6.16 -10.52 -2.02
CA GLY A 160 -6.67 -11.38 -0.95
C GLY A 160 -7.52 -10.61 0.04
N ARG A 161 -8.25 -11.36 0.88
CA ARG A 161 -9.12 -10.78 1.90
C ARG A 161 -9.22 -11.69 3.12
N THR A 162 -9.45 -11.08 4.28
CA THR A 162 -9.64 -11.79 5.55
C THR A 162 -10.54 -10.97 6.48
N LEU A 163 -11.02 -11.60 7.54
CA LEU A 163 -11.69 -10.92 8.65
C LEU A 163 -10.75 -10.84 9.84
N THR A 164 -10.76 -9.73 10.56
CA THR A 164 -10.06 -9.66 11.84
C THR A 164 -10.67 -10.60 12.88
N ASP A 165 -9.84 -11.17 13.76
CA ASP A 165 -10.33 -11.99 14.87
C ASP A 165 -10.88 -11.15 16.04
N ASP A 166 -11.30 -11.82 17.12
CA ASP A 166 -11.83 -11.15 18.34
C ASP A 166 -10.79 -10.28 19.07
N LEU A 167 -9.50 -10.39 18.74
CA LEU A 167 -8.43 -9.51 19.24
C LEU A 167 -8.00 -8.48 18.19
N GLY A 168 -8.71 -8.36 17.07
CA GLY A 168 -8.40 -7.45 15.97
C GLY A 168 -7.22 -7.91 15.11
N ARG A 169 -6.78 -9.16 15.23
CA ARG A 169 -5.62 -9.69 14.48
C ARG A 169 -6.02 -10.05 13.05
N TYR A 170 -5.11 -9.83 12.12
CA TYR A 170 -5.20 -10.28 10.73
C TYR A 170 -3.89 -10.96 10.30
N SER A 171 -3.94 -11.81 9.27
CA SER A 171 -2.76 -12.42 8.66
C SER A 171 -3.01 -12.71 7.19
N PHE A 172 -1.99 -12.51 6.36
CA PHE A 172 -1.93 -12.90 4.97
C PHE A 172 -0.63 -13.67 4.70
N VAL A 173 -0.68 -14.62 3.77
CA VAL A 173 0.51 -15.23 3.15
C VAL A 173 0.54 -14.78 1.70
N THR A 174 1.67 -14.24 1.24
CA THR A 174 1.79 -13.67 -0.11
C THR A 174 3.24 -13.73 -0.59
N ILE A 175 3.48 -13.23 -1.80
CA ILE A 175 4.81 -12.95 -2.34
C ILE A 175 5.14 -11.48 -2.14
N LYS A 176 6.35 -11.15 -1.69
CA LYS A 176 6.79 -9.76 -1.59
C LYS A 176 6.77 -9.09 -2.97
N PRO A 177 6.03 -7.98 -3.14
CA PRO A 177 5.92 -7.31 -4.44
C PRO A 177 7.24 -6.66 -4.84
N GLY A 178 7.53 -6.65 -6.14
CA GLY A 178 8.62 -5.87 -6.70
C GLY A 178 8.28 -4.37 -6.78
N PRO A 179 9.26 -3.47 -6.72
CA PRO A 179 9.06 -2.07 -7.09
C PRO A 179 8.71 -1.97 -8.59
N TYR A 180 8.03 -0.91 -8.99
CA TYR A 180 7.63 -0.74 -10.40
C TYR A 180 7.70 0.72 -10.88
N PRO A 181 7.96 0.94 -12.18
CA PRO A 181 7.99 2.28 -12.76
C PRO A 181 6.58 2.78 -13.05
N TRP A 182 6.39 4.10 -13.05
CA TRP A 182 5.09 4.70 -13.31
C TRP A 182 5.20 6.10 -13.94
N GLY A 183 4.11 6.55 -14.58
CA GLY A 183 4.07 7.78 -15.36
C GLY A 183 3.84 9.05 -14.53
N ASN A 184 4.72 9.38 -13.57
CA ASN A 184 4.63 10.63 -12.79
C ASN A 184 5.61 11.71 -13.28
N HIS A 185 6.89 11.35 -13.41
CA HIS A 185 7.98 12.19 -13.91
C HIS A 185 9.04 11.27 -14.54
N ARG A 186 10.14 11.83 -15.05
CA ARG A 186 11.19 11.03 -15.67
C ARG A 186 11.83 10.10 -14.62
N ASN A 187 11.80 8.80 -14.87
CA ASN A 187 12.35 7.76 -14.00
C ASN A 187 11.66 7.65 -12.62
N ALA A 188 10.34 7.83 -12.57
CA ALA A 188 9.58 7.62 -11.34
C ALA A 188 9.39 6.12 -11.05
N TRP A 189 9.70 5.71 -9.83
CA TRP A 189 9.50 4.34 -9.33
C TRP A 189 8.68 4.37 -8.04
N ARG A 190 7.89 3.32 -7.83
CA ARG A 190 7.23 3.05 -6.54
C ARG A 190 8.06 2.05 -5.75
N PRO A 191 8.26 2.24 -4.43
CA PRO A 191 8.82 1.22 -3.54
C PRO A 191 7.94 -0.04 -3.54
N ALA A 192 8.48 -1.15 -3.03
CA ALA A 192 7.67 -2.34 -2.78
C ALA A 192 6.56 -1.99 -1.77
N HIS A 193 5.31 -2.26 -2.13
CA HIS A 193 4.16 -1.96 -1.28
C HIS A 193 2.97 -2.90 -1.51
N VAL A 194 2.14 -3.03 -0.49
CA VAL A 194 0.86 -3.73 -0.52
C VAL A 194 -0.23 -2.72 -0.18
N HIS A 195 -1.26 -2.62 -1.02
CA HIS A 195 -2.42 -1.79 -0.70
C HIS A 195 -3.32 -2.51 0.31
N PHE A 196 -3.93 -1.73 1.20
CA PHE A 196 -4.89 -2.21 2.20
C PHE A 196 -6.19 -1.40 2.09
N SER A 197 -7.32 -2.10 2.18
CA SER A 197 -8.66 -1.55 2.33
C SER A 197 -9.25 -2.07 3.64
N LEU A 198 -9.73 -1.14 4.47
CA LEU A 198 -10.35 -1.41 5.76
C LEU A 198 -11.70 -0.70 5.82
N PHE A 199 -12.72 -1.38 6.33
CA PHE A 199 -14.04 -0.80 6.55
C PHE A 199 -14.22 -0.22 7.96
N GLY A 200 -13.68 -0.89 8.99
CA GLY A 200 -13.95 -0.53 10.38
C GLY A 200 -15.37 -0.88 10.81
N THR A 201 -15.72 -0.60 12.06
CA THR A 201 -17.08 -0.77 12.62
C THR A 201 -18.00 0.41 12.33
N GLU A 202 -17.45 1.57 11.97
CA GLU A 202 -18.16 2.79 11.60
C GLU A 202 -17.68 3.25 10.22
N PHE A 203 -18.57 3.80 9.39
CA PHE A 203 -18.20 4.31 8.07
C PHE A 203 -17.10 5.37 8.12
N THR A 204 -17.05 6.16 9.20
CA THR A 204 -15.98 7.15 9.45
C THR A 204 -14.59 6.53 9.52
N GLN A 205 -14.48 5.22 9.80
CA GLN A 205 -13.23 4.47 9.86
C GLN A 205 -12.79 3.87 8.52
N ARG A 206 -13.60 4.00 7.45
CA ARG A 206 -13.27 3.49 6.12
C ARG A 206 -11.94 4.08 5.64
N MET A 207 -10.95 3.23 5.43
CA MET A 207 -9.60 3.65 5.05
C MET A 207 -9.05 2.80 3.90
N ILE A 208 -8.41 3.46 2.95
CA ILE A 208 -7.48 2.83 2.01
C ILE A 208 -6.10 3.40 2.28
N THR A 209 -5.12 2.53 2.41
CA THR A 209 -3.73 2.92 2.65
C THR A 209 -2.78 1.94 1.94
N GLN A 210 -1.48 2.16 2.10
CA GLN A 210 -0.41 1.33 1.55
C GLN A 210 0.59 1.01 2.66
N MET A 211 0.91 -0.28 2.78
CA MET A 211 2.00 -0.78 3.61
C MET A 211 3.28 -0.85 2.78
N TYR A 212 4.40 -0.43 3.36
CA TYR A 212 5.73 -0.52 2.77
C TYR A 212 6.63 -1.49 3.55
N PHE A 213 7.74 -1.90 2.94
CA PHE A 213 8.74 -2.79 3.56
C PHE A 213 9.93 -1.99 4.08
N PRO A 214 10.58 -2.42 5.18
CA PRO A 214 11.69 -1.67 5.77
C PRO A 214 12.88 -1.59 4.82
N SER A 215 13.64 -0.49 4.92
CA SER A 215 14.92 -0.27 4.22
C SER A 215 14.84 -0.19 2.68
N ASP A 216 13.71 0.25 2.12
CA ASP A 216 13.60 0.49 0.68
C ASP A 216 14.25 1.84 0.29
N PRO A 217 15.25 1.86 -0.63
CA PRO A 217 15.92 3.09 -1.03
C PRO A 217 15.02 4.07 -1.81
N LEU A 218 13.86 3.62 -2.31
CA LEU A 218 12.93 4.45 -3.08
C LEU A 218 12.06 5.36 -2.21
N PHE A 219 12.11 5.22 -0.87
CA PHE A 219 11.27 6.01 0.04
C PHE A 219 11.42 7.51 -0.13
N ALA A 220 12.67 7.99 -0.24
CA ALA A 220 12.94 9.43 -0.43
C ALA A 220 12.48 9.94 -1.81
N LEU A 221 12.34 9.03 -2.79
CA LEU A 221 12.09 9.37 -4.18
C LEU A 221 10.60 9.29 -4.56
N ASP A 222 9.78 8.57 -3.78
CA ASP A 222 8.36 8.33 -4.08
C ASP A 222 7.45 9.49 -3.64
N PRO A 223 6.89 10.28 -4.57
CA PRO A 223 6.01 11.39 -4.22
C PRO A 223 4.71 10.96 -3.53
N ILE A 224 4.28 9.70 -3.66
CA ILE A 224 3.09 9.21 -2.95
C ILE A 224 3.39 9.08 -1.46
N LEU A 225 4.46 8.38 -1.08
CA LEU A 225 4.87 8.30 0.32
C LEU A 225 5.23 9.68 0.88
N GLN A 226 5.93 10.51 0.11
CA GLN A 226 6.34 11.86 0.52
C GLN A 226 5.17 12.86 0.65
N SER A 227 3.97 12.51 0.17
CA SER A 227 2.75 13.31 0.38
C SER A 227 2.29 13.31 1.84
N VAL A 228 2.70 12.30 2.63
CA VAL A 228 2.58 12.31 4.08
C VAL A 228 3.79 13.08 4.61
N THR A 229 3.57 14.32 5.02
CA THR A 229 4.64 15.26 5.35
C THR A 229 5.20 15.07 6.75
N ASP A 230 4.40 14.52 7.67
CA ASP A 230 4.85 14.12 9.01
C ASP A 230 5.72 12.84 8.92
N PRO A 231 7.01 12.89 9.29
CA PRO A 231 7.88 11.71 9.30
C PRO A 231 7.34 10.58 10.19
N ALA A 232 6.77 10.88 11.36
CA ALA A 232 6.23 9.87 12.25
C ALA A 232 5.00 9.18 11.63
N ALA A 233 4.18 9.91 10.88
CA ALA A 233 3.08 9.33 10.11
C ALA A 233 3.57 8.44 8.96
N ARG A 234 4.66 8.80 8.29
CA ARG A 234 5.29 7.93 7.26
C ARG A 234 5.84 6.64 7.84
N ASP A 235 6.52 6.72 8.99
CA ASP A 235 7.10 5.54 9.63
C ASP A 235 6.03 4.52 10.02
N ARG A 236 4.81 4.99 10.37
CA ARG A 236 3.65 4.12 10.62
C ARG A 236 3.17 3.35 9.38
N LEU A 237 3.56 3.73 8.16
CA LEU A 237 3.22 3.01 6.93
C LEU A 237 4.22 1.87 6.63
N VAL A 238 5.32 1.78 7.38
CA VAL A 238 6.38 0.79 7.14
C VAL A 238 6.18 -0.40 8.08
N ALA A 239 6.05 -1.59 7.50
CA ALA A 239 6.02 -2.83 8.27
C ALA A 239 7.37 -3.10 8.95
N ARG A 240 7.33 -3.80 10.08
CA ARG A 240 8.52 -4.25 10.79
C ARG A 240 8.81 -5.70 10.45
N TYR A 241 10.04 -6.02 10.06
CA TYR A 241 10.47 -7.42 9.97
C TYR A 241 10.41 -8.08 11.36
N ASP A 242 9.85 -9.28 11.42
CA ASP A 242 9.61 -10.02 12.65
C ASP A 242 10.01 -11.48 12.47
N HIS A 243 11.19 -11.83 12.98
CA HIS A 243 11.76 -13.17 12.77
C HIS A 243 10.94 -14.27 13.45
N ASP A 244 10.27 -13.98 14.56
CA ASP A 244 9.42 -14.95 15.27
C ASP A 244 8.15 -15.29 14.47
N ARG A 245 7.82 -14.49 13.45
CA ARG A 245 6.73 -14.74 12.49
C ARG A 245 7.20 -15.43 11.21
N SER A 246 8.50 -15.69 11.08
CA SER A 246 9.03 -16.49 9.98
C SER A 246 8.77 -17.98 10.21
N GLU A 247 8.82 -18.75 9.14
CA GLU A 247 8.70 -20.20 9.19
C GLU A 247 9.93 -20.83 8.56
N HIS A 248 10.52 -21.79 9.26
CA HIS A 248 11.75 -22.45 8.86
C HIS A 248 11.63 -23.03 7.45
N GLU A 249 12.57 -22.66 6.57
CA GLU A 249 12.63 -23.09 5.16
C GLU A 249 11.37 -22.77 4.33
N TRP A 250 10.52 -21.85 4.80
CA TRP A 250 9.23 -21.60 4.14
C TRP A 250 8.95 -20.12 3.81
N LEU A 251 8.93 -19.23 4.81
CA LEU A 251 8.60 -17.81 4.60
C LEU A 251 9.21 -16.86 5.64
N LEU A 252 9.31 -15.58 5.30
CA LEU A 252 9.71 -14.49 6.21
C LEU A 252 8.50 -13.77 6.80
N GLY A 253 8.63 -13.28 8.04
CA GLY A 253 7.54 -12.62 8.76
C GLY A 253 7.66 -11.10 8.82
N TYR A 254 6.54 -10.40 8.61
CA TYR A 254 6.39 -8.96 8.80
C TYR A 254 5.18 -8.66 9.69
N THR A 255 5.36 -7.72 10.61
CA THR A 255 4.32 -7.22 11.50
C THR A 255 3.96 -5.77 11.15
N TRP A 256 2.68 -5.48 10.99
CA TRP A 256 2.18 -4.13 10.73
C TRP A 256 0.82 -3.88 11.40
N ASP A 257 0.81 -3.01 12.41
CA ASP A 257 -0.41 -2.64 13.13
C ASP A 257 -1.06 -1.40 12.51
N ILE A 258 -2.39 -1.35 12.54
CA ILE A 258 -3.18 -0.28 11.93
C ILE A 258 -4.10 0.31 12.99
N VAL A 259 -4.14 1.64 13.06
CA VAL A 259 -5.02 2.39 13.98
C VAL A 259 -6.08 3.11 13.15
N LEU A 260 -7.35 2.81 13.42
CA LEU A 260 -8.51 3.53 12.89
C LEU A 260 -8.94 4.63 13.86
N THR A 261 -9.83 5.52 13.42
CA THR A 261 -10.47 6.50 14.31
C THR A 261 -11.28 5.79 15.40
N GLY A 262 -11.36 6.37 16.60
CA GLY A 262 -12.12 5.83 17.72
C GLY A 262 -13.64 5.96 17.53
N SER A 263 -14.42 5.10 18.20
CA SER A 263 -15.88 5.22 18.23
C SER A 263 -16.34 6.48 18.96
N HIS A 264 -17.35 7.16 18.44
CA HIS A 264 -17.94 8.31 19.10
C HIS A 264 -18.85 7.87 20.27
N ALA A 265 -18.27 7.67 21.45
CA ALA A 265 -19.07 7.39 22.65
C ALA A 265 -19.95 8.61 23.01
N THR A 266 -21.24 8.39 23.22
CA THR A 266 -22.12 9.41 23.80
C THR A 266 -21.56 9.81 25.17
N ARG A 267 -21.20 11.08 25.32
CA ARG A 267 -20.80 11.59 26.63
C ARG A 267 -22.00 11.54 27.57
N MET A 268 -21.90 10.71 28.58
CA MET A 268 -22.80 10.74 29.74
C MET A 268 -22.26 11.75 30.75
N GLU A 269 -23.14 12.27 31.61
CA GLU A 269 -22.73 13.10 32.73
C GLU A 269 -21.69 12.34 33.57
N GLN A 270 -20.55 12.97 33.89
CA GLN A 270 -19.65 12.42 34.89
C GLN A 270 -20.42 12.46 36.21
N GLU A 271 -20.65 11.30 36.84
CA GLU A 271 -21.03 11.28 38.24
C GLU A 271 -20.00 12.12 38.98
N GLY A 272 -20.47 13.23 39.54
CA GLY A 272 -19.59 14.21 40.18
C GLY A 272 -18.72 13.53 41.22
N ASP A 273 -17.47 13.96 41.29
CA ASP A 273 -16.71 13.85 42.53
C ASP A 273 -17.55 14.56 43.62
N ASP A 274 -18.27 13.77 44.41
CA ASP A 274 -18.80 14.20 45.69
C ASP A 274 -17.60 14.51 46.61
N VAL A 275 -17.34 15.83 46.73
CA VAL A 275 -16.63 16.54 47.83
C VAL A 275 -15.10 16.53 47.82
#